data_AF-A0A954I8E3-F1
#
_entry.id   AF-A0A954I8E3-F1
#
_cell.length_a   1.000
_cell.length_b   1.000
_cell.length_c   1.000
_cell.angle_alpha   90.00
_cell.angle_beta   90.00
_cell.angle_gamma   90.00
#
_symmetry.space_group_name_H-M   'P 1'
#
loop_
_entity.id
_entity.type
_entity.pdbx_description
1 polymer ?
#
loop_
_entity_poly.entity_id
_entity_poly.type
_entity_poly.pdbx_seq_one_letter_code
_entity_poly.pdbx_strand_id
1 'polypeptide(L)'
;SSIGAGSGGDIQFMFAEDILGCHVPPYPRHTKQYRNLYAMEQAIQAERVNGFRDYIDDVKSGTFPGHEHIVNAPAGLIDQFRSAVDGSAHD
;
A
#
# COMPACT_ATOMS: atom_id res chain seq x y z
N SER A 1 -31.49 20.60 -11.08
CA SER A 1 -30.67 19.68 -10.26
C SER A 1 -31.27 19.53 -8.88
N SER A 2 -31.23 18.33 -8.31
CA SER A 2 -31.77 17.97 -6.99
C SER A 2 -30.67 17.32 -6.15
N ILE A 3 -30.59 17.71 -4.88
CA ILE A 3 -29.88 16.98 -3.81
C ILE A 3 -30.90 16.80 -2.67
N GLY A 4 -31.49 15.61 -2.58
CA GLY A 4 -32.48 15.32 -1.54
C GLY A 4 -33.86 16.00 -1.69
N ALA A 5 -34.19 16.57 -2.85
CA ALA A 5 -35.51 17.14 -3.13
C ALA A 5 -36.46 16.16 -3.86
N GLY A 6 -36.12 14.86 -3.88
CA GLY A 6 -36.87 13.84 -4.61
C GLY A 6 -36.56 13.80 -6.11
N SER A 7 -37.37 13.02 -6.84
CA SER A 7 -37.15 12.68 -8.25
C SER A 7 -37.66 13.71 -9.25
N GLY A 8 -38.20 14.85 -8.80
CA GLY A 8 -38.80 15.86 -9.67
C GLY A 8 -37.81 16.77 -10.43
N GLY A 9 -36.51 16.63 -10.17
CA GLY A 9 -35.47 17.38 -10.89
C GLY A 9 -34.81 16.55 -11.98
N ASP A 10 -34.51 17.19 -13.12
CA ASP A 10 -33.89 16.55 -14.31
C ASP A 10 -32.46 16.01 -14.06
N ILE A 11 -31.82 16.43 -12.97
CA ILE A 11 -30.47 16.02 -12.56
C ILE A 11 -30.54 15.62 -11.09
N GLN A 12 -29.92 14.49 -10.75
CA GLN A 12 -29.68 14.07 -9.37
C GLN A 12 -28.19 14.25 -9.02
N PHE A 13 -27.93 14.85 -7.86
CA PHE A 13 -26.58 15.13 -7.37
C PHE A 13 -26.37 14.45 -6.01
N MET A 14 -25.21 13.82 -5.83
CA MET A 14 -24.77 13.20 -4.57
C MET A 14 -23.23 13.15 -4.56
N PHE A 15 -22.61 13.29 -3.39
CA PHE A 15 -21.16 13.21 -3.26
C PHE A 15 -20.66 11.78 -3.47
N ALA A 16 -19.50 11.64 -4.11
CA ALA A 16 -18.89 10.34 -4.33
C ALA A 16 -18.60 9.60 -3.01
N GLU A 17 -18.17 10.32 -1.97
CA GLU A 17 -17.89 9.75 -0.65
C GLU A 17 -19.13 9.12 -0.01
N ASP A 18 -20.31 9.73 -0.22
CA ASP A 18 -21.58 9.17 0.24
C ASP A 18 -21.98 7.94 -0.57
N ILE A 19 -21.81 7.98 -1.90
CA ILE A 19 -22.10 6.85 -2.80
C ILE A 19 -21.20 5.66 -2.45
N LEU A 20 -19.93 5.93 -2.18
CA LEU A 20 -18.91 4.91 -1.94
C LEU A 20 -18.82 4.45 -0.47
N GLY A 21 -19.51 5.15 0.44
CA GLY A 21 -19.51 4.78 1.86
C GLY A 21 -18.11 4.91 2.47
N CYS A 22 -17.48 6.07 2.29
CA CYS A 22 -16.14 6.35 2.81
C CYS A 22 -16.11 6.71 4.31
N HIS A 23 -17.27 6.90 4.95
CA HIS A 23 -17.40 7.31 6.34
C HIS A 23 -18.32 6.39 7.14
N VAL A 24 -18.37 6.56 8.46
CA VAL A 24 -19.26 5.84 9.37
C VAL A 24 -20.62 6.52 9.52
N PRO A 25 -21.69 5.78 9.91
CA PRO A 25 -22.98 6.37 10.23
C PRO A 25 -22.93 7.32 11.45
N PRO A 26 -23.91 8.25 11.59
CA PRO A 26 -25.11 8.37 10.77
C PRO A 26 -24.88 9.12 9.46
N TYR A 27 -25.49 8.63 8.38
CA TYR A 27 -25.43 9.27 7.06
C TYR A 27 -26.53 10.32 6.89
N PRO A 28 -26.32 11.35 6.05
CA PRO A 28 -27.39 12.29 5.71
C PRO A 28 -28.58 11.56 5.07
N ARG A 29 -29.81 11.93 5.44
CA ARG A 29 -31.05 11.23 5.05
C ARG A 29 -31.28 11.10 3.54
N HIS A 30 -30.67 11.97 2.74
CA HIS A 30 -30.81 11.99 1.28
C HIS A 30 -29.68 11.27 0.55
N THR A 31 -28.77 10.62 1.28
CA THR A 31 -27.67 9.86 0.70
C THR A 31 -28.01 8.38 0.62
N LYS A 32 -27.30 7.65 -0.23
CA LYS A 32 -27.37 6.20 -0.32
C LYS A 32 -25.98 5.65 -0.60
N GLN A 33 -25.49 4.82 0.31
CA GLN A 33 -24.23 4.09 0.17
C GLN A 33 -24.47 2.85 -0.72
N TYR A 34 -23.69 2.73 -1.79
CA TYR A 34 -23.66 1.58 -2.70
C TYR A 34 -22.46 0.66 -2.45
N ARG A 35 -21.48 1.16 -1.70
CA ARG A 35 -20.26 0.46 -1.27
C ARG A 35 -19.96 0.79 0.19
N ASN A 36 -18.96 0.12 0.73
CA ASN A 36 -18.45 0.33 2.08
C ASN A 36 -16.92 0.42 2.01
N LEU A 37 -16.42 1.50 1.39
CA LEU A 37 -14.98 1.73 1.31
C LEU A 37 -14.35 1.95 2.68
N TYR A 38 -15.11 2.52 3.63
CA TYR A 38 -14.66 2.64 5.01
C TYR A 38 -14.19 1.29 5.59
N ALA A 39 -15.00 0.23 5.49
CA ALA A 39 -14.61 -1.08 6.01
C ALA A 39 -13.40 -1.67 5.26
N MET A 40 -13.30 -1.43 3.94
CA MET A 40 -12.16 -1.89 3.15
C MET A 40 -10.87 -1.19 3.56
N GLU A 41 -10.91 0.12 3.81
CA GLU A 41 -9.75 0.87 4.29
C GLU A 41 -9.27 0.38 5.66
N GLN A 42 -10.21 0.10 6.57
CA GLN A 42 -9.89 -0.49 7.88
C GLN A 42 -9.24 -1.88 7.73
N ALA A 43 -9.76 -2.72 6.84
CA ALA A 43 -9.18 -4.03 6.56
C ALA A 43 -7.77 -3.91 5.97
N ILE A 44 -7.56 -3.02 4.98
CA ILE A 44 -6.24 -2.75 4.40
C ILE A 44 -5.27 -2.27 5.47
N GLN A 45 -5.71 -1.43 6.40
CA GLN A 45 -4.84 -0.94 7.47
C GLN A 45 -4.44 -2.07 8.44
N ALA A 46 -5.33 -3.00 8.74
CA ALA A 46 -4.99 -4.18 9.54
C ALA A 46 -3.95 -5.06 8.82
N GLU A 47 -4.15 -5.32 7.52
CA GLU A 47 -3.21 -6.10 6.70
C GLU A 47 -1.84 -5.43 6.60
N ARG A 48 -1.78 -4.09 6.47
CA ARG A 48 -0.51 -3.35 6.50
C ARG A 48 0.26 -3.60 7.79
N VAL A 49 -0.42 -3.49 8.94
CA VAL A 49 0.21 -3.71 10.24
C VAL A 49 0.68 -5.16 10.38
N ASN A 50 -0.14 -6.13 9.95
CA ASN A 50 0.21 -7.54 10.02
C ASN A 50 1.40 -7.87 9.13
N GLY A 51 1.42 -7.42 7.86
CA GLY A 51 2.55 -7.68 6.96
C GLY A 51 3.88 -7.12 7.48
N PHE A 52 3.88 -5.95 8.13
CA PHE A 52 5.09 -5.46 8.78
C PHE A 52 5.51 -6.27 10.00
N ARG A 53 4.57 -6.83 10.78
CA ARG A 53 4.89 -7.74 11.89
C ARG A 53 5.52 -9.02 11.36
N ASP A 54 4.92 -9.62 10.34
CA ASP A 54 5.43 -10.84 9.70
C ASP A 54 6.86 -10.62 9.19
N TYR A 55 7.11 -9.49 8.51
CA TYR A 55 8.45 -9.12 8.06
C TYR A 55 9.45 -8.94 9.22
N ILE A 56 9.04 -8.28 10.31
CA ILE A 56 9.89 -8.12 11.49
C ILE A 56 10.26 -9.48 12.08
N ASP A 57 9.31 -10.41 12.14
CA ASP A 57 9.53 -11.74 12.69
C ASP A 57 10.44 -12.56 11.78
N ASP A 58 10.28 -12.47 10.47
CA ASP A 58 11.17 -13.09 9.47
C ASP A 58 12.62 -12.57 9.59
N VAL A 59 12.81 -11.26 9.78
CA VAL A 59 14.15 -10.67 9.98
C VAL A 59 14.77 -11.12 11.30
N LYS A 60 13.99 -11.12 12.39
CA LYS A 60 14.48 -11.51 13.72
C LYS A 60 14.82 -12.99 13.83
N SER A 61 14.05 -13.83 13.14
CA SER A 61 14.28 -15.28 13.09
C SER A 61 15.38 -15.66 12.09
N GLY A 62 15.77 -14.74 11.20
CA GLY A 62 16.75 -15.00 10.14
C GLY A 62 16.15 -15.76 8.95
N THR A 63 14.82 -15.90 8.87
CA THR A 63 14.12 -16.48 7.71
C THR A 63 14.28 -15.58 6.48
N PHE A 64 14.21 -14.26 6.67
CA PHE A 64 14.45 -13.29 5.61
C PHE A 64 15.79 -12.55 5.84
N PRO A 65 16.63 -12.36 4.79
CA PRO A 65 16.43 -12.86 3.42
C PRO A 65 16.66 -14.37 3.30
N GLY A 66 15.74 -15.05 2.61
CA GLY A 66 15.95 -16.42 2.14
C GLY A 66 16.99 -16.47 1.02
N HIS A 67 17.49 -17.66 0.68
CA HIS A 67 18.52 -17.84 -0.35
C HIS A 67 18.11 -17.27 -1.72
N GLU A 68 16.85 -17.40 -2.10
CA GLU A 68 16.25 -16.85 -3.32
C GLU A 68 16.22 -15.32 -3.37
N HIS A 69 16.34 -14.66 -2.21
CA HIS A 69 16.41 -13.22 -2.08
C HIS A 69 17.85 -12.69 -2.06
N ILE A 70 18.85 -13.58 -2.10
CA ILE A 70 20.27 -13.24 -2.09
C ILE A 70 20.82 -13.32 -3.52
N VAL A 71 21.30 -12.20 -4.04
CA VAL A 71 22.03 -12.17 -5.32
C VAL A 71 23.51 -12.42 -5.05
N ASN A 72 24.03 -13.52 -5.57
CA ASN A 72 25.43 -13.91 -5.38
C ASN A 72 26.37 -13.17 -6.34
N ALA A 73 27.49 -12.69 -5.83
CA ALA A 73 28.57 -12.17 -6.65
C ALA A 73 29.37 -13.32 -7.30
N PRO A 74 29.85 -13.16 -8.54
CA PRO A 74 30.82 -14.08 -9.14
C PRO A 74 32.09 -14.19 -8.30
N ALA A 75 32.71 -15.37 -8.33
CA ALA A 75 33.99 -15.59 -7.68
C ALA A 75 35.05 -14.61 -8.22
N GLY A 76 35.82 -13.99 -7.32
CA GLY A 76 36.89 -13.05 -7.66
C GLY A 76 36.42 -11.63 -8.02
N LEU A 77 35.11 -11.33 -8.00
CA LEU A 77 34.62 -9.97 -8.28
C LEU A 77 35.23 -8.93 -7.32
N ILE A 78 35.32 -9.25 -6.03
CA ILE A 78 35.88 -8.36 -5.02
C ILE A 78 37.38 -8.11 -5.27
N ASP A 79 38.14 -9.15 -5.65
CA ASP A 79 39.57 -9.01 -5.91
C ASP A 79 39.84 -8.17 -7.17
N GLN A 80 39.03 -8.36 -8.22
CA GLN A 80 39.06 -7.54 -9.43
C GLN A 80 38.74 -6.07 -9.10
N PHE A 81 37.69 -5.84 -8.31
CA PHE A 81 37.30 -4.51 -7.89
C PHE A 81 38.42 -3.81 -7.11
N ARG A 82 39.02 -4.49 -6.12
CA ARG A 82 40.14 -3.95 -5.33
C ARG A 82 41.34 -3.60 -6.21
N SER A 83 41.71 -4.50 -7.14
CA SER A 83 42.80 -4.27 -8.08
C SER A 83 42.58 -3.05 -8.96
N ALA A 84 41.34 -2.80 -9.40
CA ALA A 84 40.97 -1.64 -10.20
C ALA A 84 41.02 -0.31 -9.41
N VAL A 85 40.59 -0.32 -8.15
CA VAL A 85 40.63 0.86 -7.27
C VAL A 85 42.06 1.19 -6.86
N ASP A 86 42.86 0.20 -6.46
CA ASP A 86 44.23 0.42 -6.02
C ASP A 86 45.17 0.74 -7.21
N GLY A 87 44.90 0.17 -8.39
CA GLY A 87 45.64 0.42 -9.63
C GLY A 87 45.37 1.78 -10.29
N SER A 88 44.34 2.52 -9.86
CA SER A 88 44.01 3.85 -10.38
C SER A 88 44.60 5.01 -9.55
N ALA A 89 45.35 4.71 -8.48
CA ALA A 89 46.00 5.71 -7.61
C ALA A 89 47.45 6.05 -8.02
N HIS A 90 47.92 5.59 -9.19
CA HIS A 90 49.32 5.72 -9.62
C HIS A 90 49.55 6.34 -11.02
N ASP A 91 48.60 7.14 -11.52
CA ASP A 91 48.87 8.11 -12.61
C ASP A 91 48.74 9.56 -12.09
#